data_AF-G7M0X9-F1
#
_entry.id   AF-G7M0X9-F1
#
_cell.length_a   1.000
_cell.length_b   1.000
_cell.length_c   1.000
_cell.angle_alpha   90.00
_cell.angle_beta   90.00
_cell.angle_gamma   90.00
#
_symmetry.space_group_name_H-M   'P 1'
#
loop_
_entity.id
_entity.type
_entity.pdbx_description
1 polymer ?
#
loop_
_entity_poly.entity_id
_entity_poly.type
_entity_poly.pdbx_seq_one_letter_code
_entity_poly.pdbx_strand_id
1 'polypeptide(L)'
;MKISNNVFYLASIIFSILTIVSLFLSFPYYGDSYIVMLFLGFTQLFSGLYQIKLSQGLDSKETHKGNKAVGIFSIIVGLLIIIADIAKLMF
;
A
#
# COMPACT_ATOMS: atom_id res chain seq x y z
N MET A 1 -9.73 13.49 -18.88
CA MET A 1 -8.94 12.29 -18.53
C MET A 1 -8.65 12.30 -17.02
N LYS A 2 -8.85 11.17 -16.33
CA LYS A 2 -8.90 10.96 -14.87
C LYS A 2 -7.59 11.32 -14.12
N ILE A 3 -7.32 12.61 -13.89
CA ILE A 3 -6.09 13.06 -13.18
C ILE A 3 -6.02 12.50 -11.74
N SER A 4 -7.16 12.25 -11.08
CA SER A 4 -7.16 11.81 -9.68
C SER A 4 -6.90 10.31 -9.48
N ASN A 5 -6.98 9.46 -10.52
CA ASN A 5 -6.56 8.05 -10.41
C ASN A 5 -5.04 7.90 -10.37
N ASN A 6 -4.32 8.81 -11.03
CA ASN A 6 -2.87 8.71 -11.14
C ASN A 6 -2.15 8.96 -9.82
N VAL A 7 -2.71 9.75 -8.90
CA VAL A 7 -1.99 10.11 -7.66
C VAL A 7 -1.80 8.90 -6.75
N PHE A 8 -2.85 8.12 -6.49
CA PHE A 8 -2.73 6.91 -5.64
C PHE A 8 -1.92 5.81 -6.32
N TYR A 9 -2.07 5.66 -7.63
CA TYR A 9 -1.26 4.74 -8.43
C TYR A 9 0.23 5.11 -8.37
N LEU A 10 0.54 6.39 -8.61
CA LEU A 10 1.91 6.90 -8.57
C LEU A 10 2.51 6.78 -7.16
N ALA A 11 1.75 7.13 -6.12
CA ALA A 11 2.17 6.93 -4.74
C ALA A 11 2.45 5.45 -4.44
N SER A 12 1.57 4.53 -4.86
CA SER A 12 1.78 3.10 -4.71
C SER A 12 3.05 2.62 -5.43
N ILE A 13 3.35 3.14 -6.61
CA ILE A 13 4.60 2.82 -7.33
C ILE A 13 5.82 3.33 -6.56
N ILE A 14 5.80 4.59 -6.15
CA ILE A 14 6.92 5.21 -5.42
C ILE A 14 7.21 4.42 -4.15
N PHE A 15 6.18 4.12 -3.35
CA PHE A 15 6.33 3.35 -2.12
C PHE A 15 6.73 1.89 -2.37
N SER A 16 6.28 1.27 -3.46
CA SER A 16 6.76 -0.06 -3.88
C SER A 16 8.26 -0.05 -4.18
N ILE A 17 8.72 0.94 -4.95
CA ILE A 17 10.15 1.09 -5.29
C ILE A 17 10.95 1.31 -4.01
N LEU A 18 10.49 2.21 -3.13
CA LEU A 18 11.13 2.45 -1.83
C LEU A 18 11.17 1.19 -0.98
N THR A 19 10.10 0.40 -0.95
CA THR A 19 10.05 -0.88 -0.23
C THR A 19 11.13 -1.84 -0.74
N ILE A 20 11.25 -2.00 -2.07
CA ILE A 20 12.26 -2.87 -2.68
C ILE A 20 13.67 -2.36 -2.36
N VAL A 21 13.93 -1.07 -2.57
CA VAL A 21 15.23 -0.44 -2.30
C VAL A 21 15.62 -0.63 -0.84
N SER A 22 14.70 -0.38 0.09
CA SER A 22 14.92 -0.59 1.52
C SER A 22 15.18 -2.06 1.83
N LEU A 23 14.47 -3.00 1.21
CA LEU A 23 14.68 -4.43 1.43
C LEU A 23 16.10 -4.87 1.01
N PHE A 24 16.59 -4.35 -0.12
CA PHE A 24 17.98 -4.60 -0.55
C PHE A 24 19.02 -3.97 0.37
N LEU A 25 18.76 -2.78 0.91
CA LEU A 25 19.65 -2.09 1.86
C LEU A 25 19.64 -2.74 3.25
N SER A 26 18.53 -3.32 3.66
CA SER A 26 18.34 -4.02 4.94
C SER A 26 18.76 -5.49 4.91
N PHE A 27 19.14 -6.05 3.75
CA PHE A 27 19.64 -7.42 3.65
C PHE A 27 21.09 -7.62 4.14
N PRO A 28 22.06 -6.72 3.84
CA PRO A 28 23.46 -6.88 4.27
C PRO A 28 23.72 -6.46 5.72
N TYR A 29 22.92 -5.56 6.26
CA TYR A 29 22.93 -5.21 7.68
C TYR A 29 21.66 -5.84 8.26
N TYR A 30 21.74 -6.73 9.25
CA TYR A 30 20.62 -7.17 10.10
C TYR A 30 19.98 -5.99 10.89
N GLY A 31 19.98 -4.79 10.31
CA GLY A 31 19.43 -3.57 10.84
C GLY A 31 17.94 -3.53 10.64
N ASP A 32 17.30 -2.86 11.58
CA ASP A 32 15.86 -2.80 11.75
C ASP A 32 15.05 -2.70 10.46
N SER A 33 14.17 -3.68 10.28
CA SER A 33 13.25 -3.78 9.15
C SER A 33 12.06 -2.81 9.25
N TYR A 34 12.06 -1.90 10.24
CA TYR A 34 11.00 -0.89 10.44
C TYR A 34 10.71 -0.11 9.17
N ILE A 35 11.75 0.48 8.56
CA ILE A 35 11.60 1.29 7.35
C ILE A 35 10.98 0.48 6.20
N VAL A 36 11.36 -0.79 6.07
CA VAL A 36 10.81 -1.70 5.06
C VAL A 36 9.34 -1.98 5.32
N MET A 37 8.96 -2.30 6.57
CA MET A 37 7.57 -2.56 6.94
C MET A 37 6.69 -1.31 6.79
N LEU A 38 7.21 -0.14 7.16
CA LEU A 38 6.51 1.13 7.04
C LEU A 38 6.23 1.48 5.57
N PHE A 39 7.21 1.33 4.67
CA PHE A 39 7.00 1.51 3.24
C PHE A 39 6.07 0.46 2.62
N LEU A 40 6.14 -0.78 3.09
CA LEU A 40 5.23 -1.84 2.65
C LEU A 40 3.79 -1.55 3.08
N GLY A 41 3.59 -1.04 4.30
CA GLY A 41 2.29 -0.60 4.82
C GLY A 41 1.69 0.51 3.96
N PHE A 42 2.47 1.55 3.64
CA PHE A 42 2.03 2.62 2.73
C PHE A 42 1.74 2.11 1.30
N THR A 43 2.55 1.19 0.79
CA THR A 43 2.31 0.55 -0.52
C THR A 43 0.95 -0.11 -0.57
N GLN A 44 0.60 -0.91 0.44
CA GLN A 44 -0.71 -1.56 0.55
C GLN A 44 -1.84 -0.52 0.69
N LEU A 45 -1.63 0.52 1.49
CA LEU A 45 -2.64 1.56 1.70
C LEU A 45 -2.98 2.30 0.40
N PHE A 46 -1.97 2.73 -0.37
CA PHE A 46 -2.17 3.41 -1.64
C PHE A 46 -2.66 2.49 -2.76
N SER A 47 -2.19 1.25 -2.81
CA SER A 47 -2.69 0.24 -3.75
C SER A 47 -4.17 -0.05 -3.50
N GLY A 48 -4.58 -0.22 -2.25
CA GLY A 48 -5.98 -0.43 -1.88
C GLY A 48 -6.87 0.75 -2.23
N LEU A 49 -6.43 1.99 -1.96
CA LEU A 49 -7.14 3.21 -2.37
C LEU A 49 -7.28 3.30 -3.90
N TYR A 50 -6.23 2.95 -4.63
CA TYR A 50 -6.28 2.89 -6.10
C TYR A 50 -7.29 1.85 -6.59
N GLN A 51 -7.31 0.65 -6.02
CA GLN A 51 -8.25 -0.42 -6.41
C GLN A 51 -9.72 -0.06 -6.13
N ILE A 52 -10.02 0.55 -4.98
CA ILE A 52 -11.37 1.05 -4.70
C ILE A 52 -11.79 2.08 -5.74
N LYS A 53 -10.90 3.01 -6.06
CA LYS A 53 -11.19 4.07 -7.04
C LYS A 53 -11.32 3.54 -8.47
N LEU A 54 -10.54 2.52 -8.82
CA LEU A 54 -10.66 1.81 -10.09
C LEU A 54 -12.01 1.09 -10.18
N SER A 55 -12.45 0.46 -9.09
CA SER A 55 -13.72 -0.25 -9.03
C SER A 55 -14.91 0.65 -9.36
N GLN A 56 -14.91 1.90 -8.87
CA GLN A 56 -15.96 2.89 -9.14
C GLN A 56 -16.09 3.30 -10.61
N GLY A 57 -15.06 3.03 -11.43
CA GLY A 57 -15.05 3.36 -12.85
C GLY A 57 -15.33 2.18 -13.78
N LEU A 58 -15.69 1.01 -13.25
CA LEU A 58 -16.01 -0.21 -14.02
C LEU A 58 -17.52 -0.43 -14.07
N ASP A 59 -18.06 -0.70 -15.27
CA ASP A 59 -19.50 -0.93 -15.50
C ASP A 59 -19.99 -2.31 -15.02
N SER A 60 -19.10 -3.30 -14.86
CA SER A 60 -19.49 -4.64 -14.41
C SER A 60 -19.66 -4.69 -12.88
N LYS A 61 -20.91 -4.96 -12.43
CA LYS A 61 -21.26 -5.07 -11.00
C LYS A 61 -20.44 -6.11 -10.24
N GLU A 62 -20.06 -7.23 -10.86
CA GLU A 62 -19.23 -8.26 -10.22
C GLU A 62 -17.78 -7.81 -10.03
N THR A 63 -17.14 -7.29 -11.08
CA THR A 63 -15.76 -6.77 -11.00
C THR A 63 -15.67 -5.56 -10.07
N HIS A 64 -16.71 -4.72 -10.03
CA HIS A 64 -16.82 -3.62 -9.07
C HIS A 64 -16.81 -4.12 -7.63
N LYS A 65 -17.63 -5.13 -7.28
CA LYS A 65 -17.67 -5.68 -5.91
C LYS A 65 -16.36 -6.34 -5.51
N GLY A 66 -15.75 -7.12 -6.41
CA GLY A 66 -14.47 -7.79 -6.18
C GLY A 66 -13.34 -6.79 -5.93
N ASN A 67 -13.12 -5.84 -6.86
CA ASN A 67 -12.04 -4.85 -6.73
C ASN A 67 -12.23 -3.94 -5.51
N LYS A 68 -13.47 -3.60 -5.15
CA LYS A 68 -13.76 -2.84 -3.93
C LYS A 68 -13.39 -3.62 -2.67
N ALA A 69 -13.70 -4.92 -2.62
CA ALA A 69 -13.38 -5.76 -1.47
C ALA A 69 -11.86 -5.93 -1.29
N VAL A 70 -11.13 -6.21 -2.38
CA VAL A 70 -9.66 -6.32 -2.34
C VAL A 70 -9.02 -5.00 -1.94
N GLY A 71 -9.53 -3.88 -2.45
CA GLY A 71 -9.03 -2.56 -2.07
C GLY A 71 -9.24 -2.23 -0.59
N ILE A 72 -10.41 -2.56 -0.03
CA ILE A 72 -10.66 -2.40 1.42
C ILE A 72 -9.73 -3.29 2.25
N PHE A 73 -9.57 -4.55 1.85
CA PHE A 73 -8.67 -5.49 2.53
C PHE A 73 -7.22 -4.97 2.54
N SER A 74 -6.74 -4.50 1.40
CA SER A 74 -5.38 -3.93 1.26
C SER A 74 -5.18 -2.69 2.13
N ILE A 75 -6.19 -1.81 2.25
CA ILE A 75 -6.15 -0.67 3.18
C ILE A 75 -6.06 -1.13 4.64
N ILE A 76 -6.88 -2.11 5.05
CA ILE A 76 -6.87 -2.64 6.42
C ILE A 76 -5.50 -3.22 6.76
N VAL A 77 -4.94 -4.04 5.88
CA VAL A 77 -3.60 -4.64 6.06
C VAL A 77 -2.53 -3.54 6.14
N GLY A 78 -2.57 -2.56 5.23
CA GLY A 78 -1.62 -1.43 5.24
C GLY A 78 -1.66 -0.63 6.55
N LEU A 79 -2.86 -0.32 7.05
CA LEU A 79 -3.05 0.36 8.34
C LEU A 79 -2.52 -0.46 9.53
N LEU A 80 -2.81 -1.77 9.57
CA LEU A 80 -2.31 -2.64 10.63
C LEU A 80 -0.79 -2.68 10.69
N ILE A 81 -0.14 -2.76 9.52
CA ILE A 81 1.32 -2.75 9.42
C ILE A 81 1.88 -1.42 9.94
N ILE A 82 1.33 -0.29 9.49
CA ILE A 82 1.79 1.04 9.93
C ILE A 82 1.61 1.20 11.45
N ILE A 83 0.45 0.81 12.00
CA ILE A 83 0.17 0.94 13.44
C ILE A 83 1.11 0.03 14.25
N ALA A 84 1.30 -1.22 13.83
CA ALA A 84 2.19 -2.16 14.51
C ALA A 84 3.65 -1.66 14.50
N ASP A 85 4.09 -1.10 13.38
CA ASP A 85 5.44 -0.57 13.23
C ASP A 85 5.67 0.68 14.09
N ILE A 86 4.70 1.61 14.11
CA ILE A 86 4.74 2.78 15.01
C ILE A 86 4.71 2.36 16.47
N ALA A 87 3.89 1.36 16.84
CA ALA A 87 3.83 0.86 18.21
C ALA A 87 5.17 0.27 18.66
N LYS A 88 5.85 -0.48 17.79
CA LYS A 88 7.18 -1.04 18.07
C LYS A 88 8.29 0.03 18.15
N LEU A 89 8.05 1.22 17.59
CA LEU A 89 8.93 2.38 17.75
C LEU A 89 8.73 3.10 19.09
N MET A 90 7.53 3.01 19.69
CA MET A 90 7.17 3.71 20.94
C MET A 90 7.40 2.88 22.21
N PHE A 91 7.41 1.55 22.11
CA PHE A 91 7.54 0.60 23.23
C PHE A 91 8.69 -0.38 23.01
#